data_AF-A0A9P7D710-F1
#
_entry.id   AF-A0A9P7D710-F1
#
_cell.length_a   1.000
_cell.length_b   1.000
_cell.length_c   1.000
_cell.angle_alpha   90.00
_cell.angle_beta   90.00
_cell.angle_gamma   90.00
#
_symmetry.space_group_name_H-M   'P 1'
#
loop_
_entity.id
_entity.type
_entity.pdbx_description
1 polymer ?
#
loop_
_entity_poly.entity_id
_entity_poly.type
_entity_poly.pdbx_seq_one_letter_code
_entity_poly.pdbx_strand_id
1 'polypeptide(L)'
;MPSMCSSSQQRSRLHAKEIEVIVLSSDDENAPSGKIRPSKRKLSVTSLSSDEGPMVPKAPRKDGSSRQRENSRLKQMNERLERQVAGQRIRLDYSKKRLEEQSQELAARSQEMNACHKEIQLQQEKLAALEAKELTIDATELDDTLSCNICTDLMYSPYLLLDCGHSYCEGCLKGWFNETLTKHIRAHPAYNVHRKPVPRDLPQILNIIGPYVSRPIQMQLQALYNNSRQAQPEYTCPACRKEVTGKPVVNFAVKDMVSIVGSVLGRSDTRRESSNIRGRQAGPFDGFFPR
;
A
#
# COMPACT_ATOMS: atom_id res chain seq x y z
N MET A 1 -23.46 20.52 10.52
CA MET A 1 -22.28 21.40 10.39
C MET A 1 -21.27 20.98 11.44
N PRO A 2 -20.30 20.11 11.12
CA PRO A 2 -19.28 19.69 12.09
C PRO A 2 -18.18 20.76 12.18
N SER A 3 -17.91 21.17 13.42
CA SER A 3 -16.89 22.17 13.78
C SER A 3 -15.49 21.62 13.52
N MET A 4 -14.75 22.29 12.63
CA MET A 4 -13.35 21.98 12.34
C MET A 4 -12.45 22.60 13.41
N CYS A 5 -11.64 21.77 14.07
CA CYS A 5 -10.56 22.24 14.93
C CYS A 5 -9.31 22.44 14.07
N SER A 6 -8.99 23.70 13.79
CA SER A 6 -7.72 24.11 13.16
C SER A 6 -6.61 24.11 14.20
N SER A 7 -5.48 23.48 13.89
CA SER A 7 -4.20 23.76 14.55
C SER A 7 -3.05 23.49 13.60
N SER A 8 -2.48 24.59 13.11
CA SER A 8 -1.17 24.65 12.48
C SER A 8 -0.10 24.49 13.54
N GLN A 9 0.87 23.59 13.37
CA GLN A 9 2.27 23.83 13.74
C GLN A 9 3.23 22.73 13.27
N GLN A 10 4.20 23.18 12.48
CA GLN A 10 5.64 22.87 12.51
C GLN A 10 6.11 21.40 12.50
N ARG A 11 6.78 21.10 11.38
CA ARG A 11 7.73 19.99 11.19
C ARG A 11 8.86 20.05 12.25
N SER A 12 9.06 18.96 12.97
CA SER A 12 10.34 18.63 13.59
C SER A 12 10.64 17.14 13.39
N ARG A 13 11.81 16.86 12.81
CA ARG A 13 12.42 15.53 12.69
C ARG A 13 12.96 15.14 14.06
N LEU A 14 12.56 13.99 14.60
CA LEU A 14 13.35 13.29 15.62
C LEU A 14 13.31 11.78 15.43
N HIS A 15 14.46 11.20 15.74
CA HIS A 15 14.93 9.85 15.44
C HIS A 15 14.17 8.74 16.17
N ALA A 16 14.11 7.59 15.51
CA ALA A 16 13.72 6.31 16.06
C ALA A 16 14.75 5.78 17.06
N LYS A 17 14.29 5.27 18.22
CA LYS A 17 14.78 4.02 18.82
C LYS A 17 13.86 3.48 19.92
N GLU A 18 13.63 2.18 19.80
CA GLU A 18 13.26 1.16 20.79
C GLU A 18 11.87 1.23 21.46
N ILE A 19 10.98 0.38 20.93
CA ILE A 19 9.71 -0.02 21.53
C ILE A 19 9.99 -1.25 22.41
N GLU A 20 9.91 -1.11 23.73
CA GLU A 20 9.80 -2.25 24.64
C GLU A 20 8.39 -2.83 24.56
N VAL A 21 8.31 -4.09 24.11
CA VAL A 21 7.08 -4.86 23.99
C VAL A 21 6.74 -5.43 25.37
N ILE A 22 5.72 -4.88 26.03
CA ILE A 22 5.09 -5.53 27.19
C ILE A 22 3.98 -6.43 26.66
N VAL A 23 4.26 -7.72 26.59
CA VAL A 23 3.28 -8.77 26.29
C VAL A 23 2.42 -9.00 27.53
N LEU A 24 1.15 -8.57 27.49
CA LEU A 24 0.14 -9.01 28.43
C LEU A 24 -0.69 -10.12 27.76
N SER A 25 -0.24 -11.36 27.95
CA SER A 25 -1.03 -12.56 27.63
C SER A 25 -2.21 -12.63 28.59
N SER A 26 -3.42 -12.48 28.04
CA SER A 26 -4.68 -12.81 28.67
C SER A 26 -5.08 -14.19 28.19
N ASP A 27 -4.97 -15.20 29.05
CA ASP A 27 -5.64 -16.49 28.84
C ASP A 27 -6.64 -16.72 29.96
N ASP A 28 -7.85 -17.02 29.51
CA ASP A 28 -9.07 -17.19 30.27
C ASP A 28 -9.39 -18.69 30.46
N GLU A 29 -10.28 -18.94 31.41
CA GLU A 29 -11.08 -20.16 31.63
C GLU A 29 -10.62 -21.28 32.59
N ASN A 30 -11.45 -21.38 33.64
CA ASN A 30 -12.18 -22.55 34.14
C ASN A 30 -11.89 -23.02 35.58
N ALA A 31 -12.95 -23.01 36.39
CA ALA A 31 -13.04 -23.46 37.78
C ALA A 31 -13.01 -25.01 37.86
N PRO A 32 -12.77 -25.65 39.04
CA PRO A 32 -13.81 -25.70 40.07
C PRO A 32 -13.34 -25.73 41.56
N SER A 33 -14.25 -25.25 42.41
CA SER A 33 -14.52 -25.61 43.82
C SER A 33 -13.35 -25.94 44.78
N GLY A 34 -13.12 -25.03 45.74
CA GLY A 34 -12.35 -25.28 46.95
C GLY A 34 -12.84 -24.45 48.13
N LYS A 35 -13.48 -25.11 49.08
CA LYS A 35 -14.08 -24.59 50.32
C LYS A 35 -13.15 -23.62 51.07
N ILE A 36 -13.59 -22.38 51.34
CA ILE A 36 -12.96 -21.52 52.36
C ILE A 36 -13.98 -21.03 53.40
N ARG A 37 -13.59 -21.28 54.64
CA ARG A 37 -14.32 -21.15 55.90
C ARG A 37 -14.57 -19.69 56.30
N PRO A 38 -15.70 -19.37 56.95
CA PRO A 38 -15.89 -18.07 57.59
C PRO A 38 -15.15 -18.04 58.94
N SER A 39 -14.21 -17.12 59.12
CA SER A 39 -13.61 -16.83 60.42
C SER A 39 -14.59 -16.00 61.27
N LYS A 40 -15.40 -16.71 62.07
CA LYS A 40 -16.22 -16.12 63.13
C LYS A 40 -15.30 -15.74 64.29
N ARG A 41 -15.21 -14.44 64.63
CA ARG A 41 -14.93 -14.04 66.02
C ARG A 41 -16.19 -13.44 66.63
N LYS A 42 -16.54 -14.05 67.77
CA LYS A 42 -17.81 -14.03 68.47
C LYS A 42 -18.11 -12.66 69.07
N LEU A 43 -19.26 -12.10 68.71
CA LEU A 43 -20.07 -11.29 69.61
C LEU A 43 -21.03 -12.25 70.31
N SER A 44 -20.78 -12.52 71.59
CA SER A 44 -21.71 -13.25 72.45
C SER A 44 -22.71 -12.27 73.03
N VAL A 45 -23.93 -12.33 72.50
CA VAL A 45 -25.15 -11.87 73.18
C VAL A 45 -25.57 -13.02 74.10
N THR A 46 -25.69 -12.74 75.39
CA THR A 46 -26.38 -13.61 76.36
C THR A 46 -27.42 -12.78 77.07
N SER A 47 -28.66 -13.19 76.91
CA SER A 47 -29.87 -12.68 77.53
C SER A 47 -30.02 -13.19 78.98
N LEU A 48 -30.43 -12.27 79.86
CA LEU A 48 -31.41 -12.38 80.96
C LEU A 48 -31.53 -13.71 81.73
N SER A 49 -31.26 -13.68 83.05
CA SER A 49 -32.30 -13.83 84.09
C SER A 49 -31.79 -13.36 85.47
N SER A 50 -32.76 -12.99 86.32
CA SER A 50 -32.74 -12.68 87.77
C SER A 50 -31.82 -13.61 88.58
N ASP A 51 -31.27 -13.28 89.75
CA ASP A 51 -31.86 -12.57 90.89
C ASP A 51 -30.77 -12.26 91.95
N GLU A 52 -31.11 -11.40 92.92
CA GLU A 52 -30.47 -11.21 94.24
C GLU A 52 -29.19 -10.35 94.39
N GLY A 53 -29.37 -9.19 95.04
CA GLY A 53 -28.42 -8.62 96.01
C GLY A 53 -27.63 -7.36 95.60
N PRO A 54 -28.04 -6.13 95.98
CA PRO A 54 -27.22 -4.93 95.79
C PRO A 54 -26.27 -4.69 96.98
N MET A 55 -24.97 -4.90 96.79
CA MET A 55 -23.95 -4.26 97.65
C MET A 55 -23.58 -2.90 97.06
N VAL A 56 -24.07 -1.85 97.71
CA VAL A 56 -23.78 -0.44 97.45
C VAL A 56 -22.35 -0.11 97.91
N PRO A 57 -21.43 0.35 97.05
CA PRO A 57 -20.30 1.14 97.51
C PRO A 57 -20.84 2.51 97.90
N LYS A 58 -20.69 2.88 99.18
CA LYS A 58 -21.04 4.20 99.72
C LYS A 58 -20.44 5.31 98.83
N ALA A 59 -21.29 5.95 98.03
CA ALA A 59 -20.94 7.19 97.37
C ALA A 59 -20.76 8.28 98.45
N PRO A 60 -19.64 9.02 98.46
CA PRO A 60 -19.56 10.22 99.28
C PRO A 60 -20.62 11.18 98.77
N ARG A 61 -21.47 11.68 99.68
CA ARG A 61 -22.45 12.72 99.40
C ARG A 61 -21.70 13.96 98.89
N LYS A 62 -21.67 14.15 97.58
CA LYS A 62 -21.30 15.42 96.94
C LYS A 62 -22.58 16.06 96.41
N ASP A 63 -22.72 17.33 96.75
CA ASP A 63 -23.88 18.20 96.52
C ASP A 63 -24.50 18.01 95.13
N GLY A 64 -25.84 18.03 95.05
CA GLY A 64 -26.59 17.98 93.78
C GLY A 64 -26.14 19.03 92.76
N SER A 65 -25.58 20.15 93.23
CA SER A 65 -24.91 21.19 92.44
C SER A 65 -23.71 20.68 91.63
N SER A 66 -22.92 19.75 92.17
CA SER A 66 -21.72 19.20 91.52
C SER A 66 -22.06 18.27 90.36
N ARG A 67 -23.03 17.36 90.54
CA ARG A 67 -23.50 16.43 89.49
C ARG A 67 -24.26 17.15 88.37
N GLN A 68 -25.03 18.19 88.72
CA GLN A 68 -25.74 19.00 87.73
C GLN A 68 -24.77 19.75 86.79
N ARG A 69 -23.68 20.30 87.34
CA ARG A 69 -22.63 20.97 86.55
C ARG A 69 -21.92 20.00 85.60
N GLU A 70 -21.68 18.77 86.03
CA GLU A 70 -21.02 17.75 85.23
C GLU A 70 -21.91 17.22 84.09
N ASN A 71 -23.20 16.99 84.34
CA ASN A 71 -24.17 16.67 83.29
C ASN A 71 -24.31 17.79 82.25
N SER A 72 -24.32 19.05 82.69
CA SER A 72 -24.33 20.19 81.76
C SER A 72 -23.07 20.25 80.89
N ARG A 73 -21.89 19.93 81.45
CA ARG A 73 -20.63 19.85 80.68
C ARG A 73 -20.65 18.72 79.66
N LEU A 74 -21.12 17.53 80.03
CA LEU A 74 -21.24 16.39 79.13
C LEU A 74 -22.24 16.68 77.99
N LYS A 75 -23.37 17.34 78.30
CA LYS A 75 -24.34 17.76 77.28
C LYS A 75 -23.72 18.73 76.28
N GLN A 76 -22.98 19.72 76.75
CA GLN A 76 -22.29 20.69 75.90
C GLN A 76 -21.18 20.04 75.05
N MET A 77 -20.50 19.01 75.60
CA MET A 77 -19.50 18.23 74.87
C MET A 77 -20.13 17.31 73.82
N ASN A 78 -21.25 16.67 74.12
CA ASN A 78 -22.01 15.87 73.15
C ASN A 78 -22.53 16.73 72.00
N GLU A 79 -23.11 17.90 72.27
CA GLU A 79 -23.51 18.83 71.21
C GLU A 79 -22.33 19.25 70.31
N ARG A 80 -21.12 19.38 70.88
CA ARG A 80 -19.90 19.67 70.11
C ARG A 80 -19.48 18.49 69.24
N LEU A 81 -19.52 17.27 69.77
CA LEU A 81 -19.19 16.05 69.04
C LEU A 81 -20.21 15.77 67.92
N GLU A 82 -21.50 15.95 68.19
CA GLU A 82 -22.58 15.85 67.20
C GLU A 82 -22.35 16.83 66.04
N ARG A 83 -21.97 18.08 66.35
CA ARG A 83 -21.58 19.07 65.32
C ARG A 83 -20.36 18.63 64.52
N GLN A 84 -19.34 18.04 65.16
CA GLN A 84 -18.16 17.51 64.45
C GLN A 84 -18.51 16.33 63.54
N VAL A 85 -19.30 15.37 64.02
CA VAL A 85 -19.76 14.20 63.26
C VAL A 85 -20.63 14.64 62.08
N ALA A 86 -21.54 15.59 62.28
CA ALA A 86 -22.34 16.17 61.20
C ALA A 86 -21.45 16.80 60.12
N GLY A 87 -20.43 17.59 60.51
CA GLY A 87 -19.49 18.19 59.58
C GLY A 87 -18.59 17.19 58.85
N GLN A 88 -18.22 16.07 59.49
CA GLN A 88 -17.50 14.97 58.84
C GLN A 88 -18.38 14.22 57.85
N ARG A 89 -19.66 14.00 58.19
CA ARG A 89 -20.61 13.32 57.30
C ARG A 89 -20.87 14.10 56.03
N ILE A 90 -21.05 15.42 56.12
CA ILE A 90 -21.17 16.30 54.95
C ILE A 90 -19.92 16.22 54.06
N ARG A 91 -18.71 16.18 54.66
CA ARG A 91 -17.46 16.02 53.90
C ARG A 91 -17.36 14.67 53.19
N LEU A 92 -17.77 13.58 53.84
CA LEU A 92 -17.78 12.26 53.23
C LEU A 92 -18.81 12.15 52.12
N ASP A 93 -20.01 12.72 52.30
CA ASP A 93 -21.05 12.73 51.26
C ASP A 93 -20.59 13.52 50.03
N TYR A 94 -19.94 14.66 50.23
CA TYR A 94 -19.32 15.42 49.13
C TYR A 94 -18.21 14.64 48.43
N SER A 95 -17.30 14.01 49.19
CA SER A 95 -16.23 13.20 48.64
C SER A 95 -16.75 11.98 47.87
N LYS A 96 -17.80 11.33 48.39
CA LYS A 96 -18.45 10.18 47.75
C LYS A 96 -19.10 10.60 46.44
N LYS A 97 -19.86 11.70 46.44
CA LYS A 97 -20.47 12.24 45.22
C LYS A 97 -19.43 12.56 44.15
N ARG A 98 -18.31 13.18 44.53
CA ARG A 98 -17.20 13.49 43.61
C ARG A 98 -16.57 12.22 43.03
N LEU A 99 -16.38 11.18 43.84
CA LEU A 99 -15.85 9.88 43.37
C LEU A 99 -16.83 9.17 42.43
N GLU A 100 -18.12 9.24 42.70
CA GLU A 100 -19.16 8.67 41.83
C GLU A 100 -19.18 9.39 40.46
N GLU A 101 -19.11 10.72 40.45
CA GLU A 101 -18.99 11.52 39.22
C GLU A 101 -17.73 11.14 38.41
N GLN A 102 -16.57 11.04 39.07
CA GLN A 102 -15.33 10.62 38.41
C GLN A 102 -15.40 9.17 37.90
N SER A 103 -16.04 8.27 38.65
CA SER A 103 -16.23 6.88 38.22
C SER A 103 -17.12 6.78 36.99
N GLN A 104 -18.18 7.59 36.92
CA GLN A 104 -19.07 7.64 35.76
C GLN A 104 -18.35 8.23 34.54
N GLU A 105 -17.55 9.28 34.72
CA GLU A 105 -16.75 9.88 33.64
C GLU A 105 -15.72 8.89 33.07
N LEU A 106 -15.00 8.17 33.93
CA LEU A 106 -14.05 7.14 33.50
C LEU A 106 -14.75 5.98 32.78
N ALA A 107 -15.95 5.59 33.22
CA ALA A 107 -16.73 4.56 32.55
C ALA A 107 -17.19 5.01 31.15
N ALA A 108 -17.68 6.25 31.01
CA ALA A 108 -18.06 6.82 29.71
C ALA A 108 -16.85 6.88 28.76
N ARG A 109 -15.70 7.36 29.25
CA ARG A 109 -14.48 7.45 28.45
C ARG A 109 -13.91 6.08 28.06
N SER A 110 -14.04 5.09 28.93
CA SER A 110 -13.68 3.70 28.60
C SER A 110 -14.57 3.13 27.50
N GLN A 111 -15.88 3.40 27.54
CA GLN A 111 -16.81 2.98 26.47
C GLN A 111 -16.47 3.63 25.12
N GLU A 112 -16.16 4.93 25.11
CA GLU A 112 -15.72 5.64 23.91
C GLU A 112 -14.42 5.05 23.34
N MET A 113 -13.43 4.80 24.20
CA MET A 113 -12.18 4.17 23.81
C MET A 113 -12.41 2.76 23.21
N ASN A 114 -13.29 1.97 23.82
CA ASN A 114 -13.62 0.64 23.32
C ASN A 114 -14.36 0.69 21.98
N ALA A 115 -15.25 1.67 21.78
CA ALA A 115 -15.91 1.87 20.49
C ALA A 115 -14.91 2.27 19.39
N CYS A 116 -13.99 3.19 19.71
CA CYS A 116 -12.90 3.58 18.81
C CYS A 116 -12.00 2.38 18.47
N HIS A 117 -11.66 1.56 19.46
CA HIS A 117 -10.81 0.38 19.24
C HIS A 117 -11.45 -0.63 18.30
N LYS A 118 -12.77 -0.89 18.44
CA LYS A 118 -13.53 -1.75 17.52
C LYS A 118 -13.53 -1.21 16.09
N GLU A 119 -13.68 0.10 15.92
CA GLU A 119 -13.64 0.73 14.59
C GLU A 119 -12.25 0.60 13.95
N ILE A 120 -11.18 0.82 14.73
CA ILE A 120 -9.80 0.63 14.25
C ILE A 120 -9.56 -0.82 13.83
N GLN A 121 -10.01 -1.80 14.63
CA GLN A 121 -9.87 -3.22 14.32
C GLN A 121 -10.59 -3.57 13.01
N LEU A 122 -11.83 -3.07 12.83
CA LEU A 122 -12.58 -3.26 11.59
C LEU A 122 -11.85 -2.64 10.38
N GLN A 123 -11.23 -1.48 10.55
CA GLN A 123 -10.44 -0.84 9.50
C GLN A 123 -9.18 -1.64 9.16
N GLN A 124 -8.49 -2.18 10.17
CA GLN A 124 -7.33 -3.05 9.98
C GLN A 124 -7.70 -4.33 9.22
N GLU A 125 -8.81 -4.98 9.57
CA GLU A 125 -9.32 -6.17 8.86
C GLU A 125 -9.66 -5.85 7.39
N LYS A 126 -10.28 -4.70 7.13
CA LYS A 126 -10.58 -4.24 5.76
C LYS A 126 -9.30 -4.01 4.95
N LEU A 127 -8.28 -3.38 5.54
CA LEU A 127 -6.99 -3.16 4.88
C LEU A 127 -6.29 -4.49 4.58
N ALA A 128 -6.23 -5.39 5.56
CA ALA A 128 -5.66 -6.73 5.37
C ALA A 128 -6.39 -7.53 4.27
N ALA A 129 -7.72 -7.41 4.18
CA ALA A 129 -8.51 -8.04 3.13
C ALA A 129 -8.27 -7.45 1.73
N LEU A 130 -7.84 -6.18 1.63
CA LEU A 130 -7.44 -5.55 0.37
C LEU A 130 -6.01 -5.92 -0.02
N GLU A 131 -5.08 -5.96 0.93
CA GLU A 131 -3.70 -6.43 0.72
C GLU A 131 -3.67 -7.91 0.29
N ALA A 132 -4.51 -8.76 0.88
CA ALA A 132 -4.64 -10.16 0.46
C ALA A 132 -5.23 -10.32 -0.96
N LYS A 133 -5.86 -9.28 -1.52
CA LYS A 133 -6.37 -9.23 -2.90
C LYS A 133 -5.39 -8.55 -3.86
N GLU A 134 -4.21 -8.16 -3.40
CA GLU A 134 -3.19 -7.59 -4.26
C GLU A 134 -2.80 -8.62 -5.32
N LEU A 135 -3.09 -8.30 -6.57
CA LEU A 135 -2.60 -9.05 -7.73
C LEU A 135 -1.09 -8.78 -7.82
N THR A 136 -0.31 -9.52 -7.06
CA THR A 136 1.15 -9.47 -7.13
C THR A 136 1.57 -10.13 -8.44
N ILE A 137 1.82 -9.32 -9.47
CA ILE A 137 2.48 -9.80 -10.68
C ILE A 137 3.94 -9.98 -10.32
N ASP A 138 4.45 -11.21 -10.40
CA ASP A 138 5.86 -11.47 -10.17
C ASP A 138 6.69 -10.82 -11.29
N ALA A 139 7.68 -10.03 -10.91
CA ALA A 139 8.60 -9.39 -11.85
C ALA A 139 9.36 -10.43 -12.69
N THR A 140 9.54 -11.66 -12.20
CA THR A 140 10.18 -12.74 -12.96
C THR A 140 9.31 -13.24 -14.12
N GLU A 141 8.00 -13.36 -13.95
CA GLU A 141 7.08 -13.76 -15.02
C GLU A 141 7.03 -12.69 -16.15
N LEU A 142 7.19 -11.43 -15.75
CA LEU A 142 7.22 -10.32 -16.70
C LEU A 142 8.56 -10.20 -17.43
N ASP A 143 9.66 -10.71 -16.85
CA ASP A 143 11.00 -10.76 -17.47
C ASP A 143 10.95 -11.53 -18.80
N ASP A 144 10.35 -12.73 -18.79
CA ASP A 144 10.20 -13.57 -19.98
C ASP A 144 9.38 -12.88 -21.08
N THR A 145 8.30 -12.21 -20.70
CA THR A 145 7.39 -11.51 -21.64
C THR A 145 8.04 -10.27 -22.26
N LEU A 146 8.94 -9.62 -21.54
CA LEU A 146 9.66 -8.43 -21.98
C LEU A 146 11.04 -8.72 -22.57
N SER A 147 11.41 -10.00 -22.65
CA SER A 147 12.66 -10.47 -23.24
C SER A 147 12.60 -10.47 -24.77
N CYS A 148 13.74 -10.23 -25.41
CA CYS A 148 13.85 -10.27 -26.85
C CYS A 148 13.90 -11.71 -27.35
N ASN A 149 13.02 -12.10 -28.28
CA ASN A 149 13.05 -13.45 -28.90
C ASN A 149 14.30 -13.76 -29.74
N ILE A 150 15.29 -12.86 -29.81
CA ILE A 150 16.57 -13.08 -30.50
C ILE A 150 17.71 -13.25 -29.50
N CYS A 151 17.89 -12.30 -28.57
CA CYS A 151 18.99 -12.34 -27.60
C CYS A 151 18.58 -12.84 -26.22
N THR A 152 17.29 -13.09 -25.99
CA THR A 152 16.71 -13.54 -24.71
C THR A 152 16.91 -12.59 -23.52
N ASP A 153 17.43 -11.38 -23.76
CA ASP A 153 17.60 -10.33 -22.75
C ASP A 153 16.42 -9.34 -22.76
N LEU A 154 16.22 -8.65 -21.63
CA LEU A 154 15.28 -7.52 -21.52
C LEU A 154 15.50 -6.47 -22.62
N MET A 155 14.40 -6.08 -23.28
CA MET A 155 14.46 -5.15 -24.42
C MET A 155 14.55 -3.67 -23.99
N TYR A 156 15.73 -3.20 -23.56
CA TYR A 156 15.92 -1.78 -23.18
C TYR A 156 15.80 -0.77 -24.34
N SER A 157 16.04 -1.21 -25.58
CA SER A 157 15.79 -0.44 -26.81
C SER A 157 14.85 -1.22 -27.74
N PRO A 158 13.55 -1.32 -27.43
CA PRO A 158 12.60 -2.14 -28.17
C PRO A 158 12.09 -1.38 -29.42
N TYR A 159 12.09 -2.06 -30.55
CA TYR A 159 11.53 -1.59 -31.81
C TYR A 159 10.41 -2.52 -32.29
N LEU A 160 9.26 -1.94 -32.59
CA LEU A 160 8.03 -2.57 -33.05
C LEU A 160 8.01 -2.67 -34.58
N LEU A 161 7.69 -3.86 -35.07
CA LEU A 161 7.35 -4.09 -36.48
C LEU A 161 5.86 -3.80 -36.70
N LEU A 162 5.53 -2.74 -37.45
CA LEU A 162 4.16 -2.28 -37.62
C LEU A 162 3.25 -3.30 -38.33
N ASP A 163 3.79 -4.10 -39.24
CA ASP A 163 3.01 -5.08 -40.00
C ASP A 163 2.51 -6.26 -39.14
N CYS A 164 3.19 -6.59 -38.03
CA CYS A 164 2.88 -7.78 -37.22
C CYS A 164 2.84 -7.57 -35.70
N GLY A 165 3.27 -6.43 -35.18
CA GLY A 165 3.25 -6.12 -33.75
C GLY A 165 4.39 -6.72 -32.92
N HIS A 166 5.30 -7.50 -33.50
CA HIS A 166 6.43 -8.06 -32.75
C HIS A 166 7.48 -6.99 -32.45
N SER A 167 8.08 -7.07 -31.26
CA SER A 167 9.12 -6.14 -30.79
C SER A 167 10.45 -6.84 -30.56
N TYR A 168 11.55 -6.15 -30.85
CA TYR A 168 12.91 -6.66 -30.66
C TYR A 168 13.87 -5.54 -30.24
N CYS A 169 14.99 -5.90 -29.64
CA CYS A 169 16.10 -4.96 -29.43
C CYS A 169 16.56 -4.34 -30.75
N GLU A 170 16.90 -3.04 -30.73
CA GLU A 170 17.43 -2.31 -31.89
C GLU A 170 18.57 -3.07 -32.57
N GLY A 171 19.55 -3.54 -31.80
CA GLY A 171 20.72 -4.26 -32.32
C GLY A 171 20.35 -5.60 -32.96
N CYS A 172 19.44 -6.36 -32.35
CA CYS A 172 19.01 -7.65 -32.86
C CYS A 172 18.26 -7.49 -34.18
N LEU A 173 17.35 -6.52 -34.26
CA LEU A 173 16.58 -6.25 -35.46
C LEU A 173 17.46 -5.71 -36.59
N LYS A 174 18.43 -4.84 -36.27
CA LYS A 174 19.44 -4.39 -37.23
C LYS A 174 20.28 -5.54 -37.78
N GLY A 175 20.72 -6.46 -36.92
CA GLY A 175 21.47 -7.65 -37.32
C GLY A 175 20.69 -8.48 -38.34
N TRP A 176 19.43 -8.78 -38.03
CA TRP A 176 18.54 -9.52 -38.92
C TRP A 176 18.36 -8.87 -40.30
N PHE A 177 18.14 -7.55 -40.35
CA PHE A 177 18.03 -6.85 -41.63
C PHE A 177 19.35 -6.76 -42.38
N ASN A 178 20.48 -6.57 -41.69
CA ASN A 178 21.79 -6.57 -42.31
C ASN A 178 22.13 -7.92 -42.96
N GLU A 179 21.79 -9.04 -42.33
CA GLU A 179 21.98 -10.36 -42.93
C GLU A 179 21.14 -10.54 -44.20
N THR A 180 19.88 -10.11 -44.16
CA THR A 180 18.98 -10.13 -45.31
C THR A 180 19.55 -9.30 -46.47
N LEU A 181 19.96 -8.07 -46.18
CA LEU A 181 20.57 -7.17 -47.14
C LEU A 181 21.87 -7.76 -47.73
N THR A 182 22.73 -8.34 -46.89
CA THR A 182 23.98 -8.96 -47.33
C THR A 182 23.74 -10.13 -48.27
N LYS A 183 22.79 -11.02 -47.95
CA LYS A 183 22.38 -12.13 -48.82
C LYS A 183 21.83 -11.60 -50.14
N HIS A 184 21.02 -10.54 -50.09
CA HIS A 184 20.44 -9.91 -51.28
C HIS A 184 21.50 -9.33 -52.22
N ILE A 185 22.47 -8.57 -51.68
CA ILE A 185 23.56 -7.98 -52.47
C ILE A 185 24.39 -9.06 -53.17
N ARG A 186 24.67 -10.18 -52.49
CA ARG A 186 25.42 -11.31 -53.08
C ARG A 186 24.67 -11.95 -54.25
N ALA A 187 23.35 -12.10 -54.13
CA ALA A 187 22.50 -12.64 -55.19
C ALA A 187 22.26 -11.66 -56.34
N HIS A 188 22.35 -10.35 -56.08
CA HIS A 188 22.05 -9.29 -57.04
C HIS A 188 23.19 -8.27 -57.12
N PRO A 189 24.29 -8.54 -57.85
CA PRO A 189 25.44 -7.63 -57.94
C PRO A 189 25.11 -6.23 -58.51
N ALA A 190 24.03 -6.11 -59.29
CA ALA A 190 23.55 -4.84 -59.84
C ALA A 190 22.65 -4.06 -58.86
N TYR A 191 22.37 -4.60 -57.68
CA TYR A 191 21.56 -3.92 -56.66
C TYR A 191 22.31 -2.71 -56.09
N ASN A 192 21.62 -1.56 -56.07
CA ASN A 192 22.15 -0.33 -55.52
C ASN A 192 21.29 0.12 -54.34
N VAL A 193 21.88 0.11 -53.14
CA VAL A 193 21.24 0.49 -51.87
C VAL A 193 20.75 1.95 -51.88
N HIS A 194 21.36 2.81 -52.69
CA HIS A 194 21.00 4.22 -52.81
C HIS A 194 19.89 4.47 -53.86
N ARG A 195 19.48 3.45 -54.62
CA ARG A 195 18.39 3.60 -55.59
C ARG A 195 17.08 3.81 -54.83
N LYS A 196 16.35 4.89 -55.15
CA LYS A 196 15.03 5.13 -54.58
C LYS A 196 14.12 3.95 -54.91
N PRO A 197 13.58 3.25 -53.92
CA PRO A 197 12.67 2.14 -54.16
C PRO A 197 11.36 2.67 -54.75
N VAL A 198 10.69 1.81 -55.52
CA VAL A 198 9.42 2.15 -56.14
C VAL A 198 8.33 2.26 -55.05
N PRO A 199 7.51 3.32 -55.05
CA PRO A 199 6.45 3.49 -54.06
C PRO A 199 5.53 2.26 -53.96
N ARG A 200 5.18 1.86 -52.73
CA ARG A 200 4.41 0.63 -52.52
C ARG A 200 2.98 0.74 -53.05
N ASP A 201 2.45 1.96 -53.06
CA ASP A 201 1.15 2.40 -53.59
C ASP A 201 1.10 2.52 -55.11
N LEU A 202 2.23 2.29 -55.82
CA LEU A 202 2.25 2.37 -57.28
C LEU A 202 1.20 1.46 -57.95
N PRO A 203 0.90 0.23 -57.52
CA PRO A 203 -0.18 -0.58 -58.11
C PRO A 203 -1.55 0.08 -57.98
N GLN A 204 -1.84 0.71 -56.85
CA GLN A 204 -3.08 1.44 -56.61
C GLN A 204 -3.16 2.65 -57.54
N ILE A 205 -2.06 3.39 -57.68
CA ILE A 205 -1.95 4.50 -58.64
C ILE A 205 -2.14 4.00 -60.08
N LEU A 206 -1.47 2.91 -60.48
CA LEU A 206 -1.58 2.29 -61.80
C LEU A 206 -3.01 1.81 -62.11
N ASN A 207 -3.74 1.35 -61.10
CA ASN A 207 -5.15 0.99 -61.22
C ASN A 207 -6.04 2.24 -61.39
N ILE A 208 -5.79 3.31 -60.63
CA ILE A 208 -6.56 4.57 -60.72
C ILE A 208 -6.37 5.23 -62.10
N ILE A 209 -5.14 5.28 -62.60
CA ILE A 209 -4.84 5.89 -63.90
C ILE A 209 -5.10 4.94 -65.08
N GLY A 210 -5.30 3.65 -64.80
CA GLY A 210 -5.48 2.59 -65.80
C GLY A 210 -6.50 2.91 -66.91
N PRO A 211 -7.68 3.49 -66.63
CA PRO A 211 -8.64 3.90 -67.66
C PRO A 211 -8.13 5.00 -68.60
N TYR A 212 -7.13 5.78 -68.19
CA TYR A 212 -6.56 6.90 -68.93
C TYR A 212 -5.25 6.54 -69.65
N VAL A 213 -4.76 5.30 -69.48
CA VAL A 213 -3.49 4.82 -70.02
C VAL A 213 -3.76 3.63 -70.95
N SER A 214 -3.08 3.56 -72.09
CA SER A 214 -3.28 2.44 -73.02
C SER A 214 -2.80 1.11 -72.41
N ARG A 215 -3.49 0.00 -72.74
CA ARG A 215 -3.14 -1.35 -72.24
C ARG A 215 -1.65 -1.71 -72.39
N PRO A 216 -0.97 -1.45 -73.52
CA PRO A 216 0.45 -1.75 -73.64
C PRO A 216 1.31 -1.01 -72.62
N ILE A 217 1.01 0.27 -72.38
CA ILE A 217 1.71 1.10 -71.40
C ILE A 217 1.42 0.59 -69.98
N GLN A 218 0.17 0.22 -69.68
CA GLN A 218 -0.21 -0.35 -68.39
C GLN A 218 0.56 -1.66 -68.09
N MET A 219 0.65 -2.56 -69.07
CA MET A 219 1.43 -3.80 -68.93
C MET A 219 2.93 -3.52 -68.72
N GLN A 220 3.49 -2.54 -69.44
CA GLN A 220 4.89 -2.18 -69.29
C GLN A 220 5.19 -1.57 -67.92
N LEU A 221 4.32 -0.70 -67.41
CA LEU A 221 4.43 -0.12 -66.07
C LEU A 221 4.33 -1.20 -64.98
N GLN A 222 3.41 -2.17 -65.14
CA GLN A 222 3.28 -3.30 -64.22
C GLN A 222 4.54 -4.18 -64.22
N ALA A 223 5.12 -4.46 -65.39
CA ALA A 223 6.36 -5.23 -65.51
C ALA A 223 7.54 -4.50 -64.85
N LEU A 224 7.68 -3.19 -65.06
CA LEU A 224 8.72 -2.37 -64.42
C LEU A 224 8.57 -2.33 -62.90
N TYR A 225 7.33 -2.27 -62.40
CA TYR A 225 7.04 -2.36 -60.97
C TYR A 225 7.46 -3.71 -60.40
N ASN A 226 7.03 -4.81 -61.01
CA ASN A 226 7.34 -6.18 -60.56
C ASN A 226 8.87 -6.43 -60.55
N ASN A 227 9.59 -5.98 -61.57
CA ASN A 227 11.04 -6.10 -61.62
C ASN A 227 11.72 -5.27 -60.52
N SER A 228 11.21 -4.05 -60.25
CA SER A 228 11.75 -3.19 -59.20
C SER A 228 11.43 -3.69 -57.79
N ARG A 229 10.34 -4.45 -57.63
CA ARG A 229 10.00 -5.16 -56.39
C ARG A 229 10.96 -6.32 -56.14
N GLN A 230 11.16 -7.19 -57.13
CA GLN A 230 12.09 -8.32 -57.04
C GLN A 230 13.54 -7.88 -56.82
N ALA A 231 13.90 -6.68 -57.27
CA ALA A 231 15.22 -6.11 -57.05
C ALA A 231 15.46 -5.62 -55.60
N GLN A 232 14.46 -5.61 -54.71
CA GLN A 232 14.62 -5.14 -53.33
C GLN A 232 14.73 -6.30 -52.33
N PRO A 233 15.51 -6.12 -51.24
CA PRO A 233 15.57 -7.10 -50.17
C PRO A 233 14.22 -7.20 -49.45
N GLU A 234 13.75 -8.43 -49.26
CA GLU A 234 12.52 -8.72 -48.52
C GLU A 234 12.83 -8.90 -47.02
N TYR A 235 12.67 -7.83 -46.26
CA TYR A 235 12.82 -7.90 -44.81
C TYR A 235 11.60 -8.58 -44.19
N THR A 236 11.84 -9.49 -43.25
CA THR A 236 10.79 -10.27 -42.59
C THR A 236 10.90 -10.21 -41.07
N CYS A 237 9.79 -10.47 -40.39
CA CYS A 237 9.78 -10.61 -38.95
C CYS A 237 10.51 -11.91 -38.52
N PRO A 238 11.46 -11.85 -37.57
CA PRO A 238 12.16 -13.05 -37.06
C PRO A 238 11.23 -14.14 -36.48
N ALA A 239 10.10 -13.75 -35.87
CA ALA A 239 9.16 -14.70 -35.26
C ALA A 239 8.12 -15.23 -36.26
N CYS A 240 7.32 -14.34 -36.85
CA CYS A 240 6.18 -14.75 -37.68
C CYS A 240 6.47 -14.74 -39.19
N ARG A 241 7.67 -14.35 -39.62
CA ARG A 241 8.11 -14.25 -41.02
C ARG A 241 7.30 -13.30 -41.91
N LYS A 242 6.34 -12.55 -41.35
CA LYS A 242 5.60 -11.53 -42.10
C LYS A 242 6.57 -10.51 -42.70
N GLU A 243 6.34 -10.12 -43.96
CA GLU A 243 7.09 -9.05 -44.62
C GLU A 243 6.97 -7.76 -43.80
N VAL A 244 8.11 -7.11 -43.57
CA VAL A 244 8.20 -5.80 -42.94
C VAL A 244 8.24 -4.77 -44.04
N THR A 245 7.19 -3.96 -44.13
CA THR A 245 7.00 -3.03 -45.24
C THR A 245 7.45 -1.61 -44.93
N GLY A 246 7.40 -1.24 -43.65
CA GLY A 246 7.73 0.08 -43.12
C GLY A 246 8.84 0.05 -42.07
N LYS A 247 9.33 1.25 -41.72
CA LYS A 247 10.38 1.42 -40.72
C LYS A 247 9.90 0.96 -39.34
N PRO A 248 10.69 0.14 -38.62
CA PRO A 248 10.42 -0.15 -37.22
C PRO A 248 10.40 1.14 -36.39
N VAL A 249 9.47 1.20 -35.44
CA VAL A 249 9.31 2.35 -34.53
C VAL A 249 9.63 1.94 -33.11
N VAL A 250 10.06 2.88 -32.27
CA VAL A 250 10.33 2.58 -30.85
C VAL A 250 9.03 2.16 -30.16
N ASN A 251 9.06 1.07 -29.40
CA ASN A 251 7.95 0.63 -28.56
C ASN A 251 8.09 1.23 -27.15
N PHE A 252 7.60 2.45 -26.95
CA PHE A 252 7.74 3.16 -25.68
C PHE A 252 7.08 2.43 -24.50
N ALA A 253 5.93 1.78 -24.72
CA ALA A 253 5.26 1.01 -23.66
C ALA A 253 6.14 -0.14 -23.15
N VAL A 254 6.73 -0.93 -24.05
CA VAL A 254 7.66 -2.00 -23.67
C VAL A 254 8.90 -1.43 -23.00
N LYS A 255 9.41 -0.30 -23.49
CA LYS A 255 10.58 0.36 -22.91
C LYS A 255 10.35 0.77 -21.46
N ASP A 256 9.19 1.36 -21.16
CA ASP A 256 8.83 1.80 -19.82
C ASP A 256 8.63 0.59 -18.88
N MET A 257 7.95 -0.46 -19.35
CA MET A 257 7.79 -1.72 -18.59
C MET A 257 9.13 -2.39 -18.28
N VAL A 258 10.03 -2.49 -19.27
CA VAL A 258 11.39 -3.03 -19.09
C VAL A 258 12.18 -2.21 -18.07
N SER A 259 12.02 -0.87 -18.06
CA SER A 259 12.69 -0.03 -17.08
C SER A 259 12.21 -0.30 -15.65
N ILE A 260 10.92 -0.54 -15.45
CA ILE A 260 10.33 -0.85 -14.15
C ILE A 260 10.81 -2.23 -13.68
N VAL A 261 10.64 -3.26 -14.52
CA VAL A 261 11.04 -4.64 -14.21
C VAL A 261 12.54 -4.74 -13.97
N GLY A 262 13.37 -4.12 -14.81
CA GLY A 262 14.81 -4.08 -14.63
C GLY A 262 15.21 -3.44 -13.28
N SER A 263 14.50 -2.39 -12.85
CA SER A 263 14.75 -1.76 -11.55
C SER A 263 14.43 -2.68 -10.37
N VAL A 264 13.33 -3.44 -10.45
CA VAL A 264 12.93 -4.42 -9.42
C VAL A 264 13.92 -5.60 -9.38
N LEU A 265 14.36 -6.08 -10.53
CA LEU A 265 15.30 -7.21 -10.65
C LEU A 265 16.77 -6.81 -10.45
N GLY A 266 17.08 -5.53 -10.23
CA GLY A 266 18.45 -5.02 -10.10
C GLY A 266 19.28 -5.10 -11.40
N ARG A 267 18.62 -5.21 -12.57
CA ARG A 267 19.24 -5.23 -13.90
C ARG A 267 19.13 -3.86 -14.53
N SER A 268 20.26 -3.22 -14.78
CA SER A 268 20.34 -1.90 -15.43
C SER A 268 20.76 -2.00 -16.90
N ASP A 269 20.32 -1.02 -17.70
CA ASP A 269 20.72 -0.90 -19.11
C ASP A 269 22.20 -0.53 -19.23
N THR A 270 23.06 -1.53 -19.39
CA THR A 270 24.50 -1.32 -19.64
C THR A 270 24.80 -0.80 -21.05
N ARG A 271 23.79 -0.75 -21.94
CA ARG A 271 23.95 -0.34 -23.35
C ARG A 271 23.70 1.15 -23.58
N ARG A 272 23.14 1.85 -22.59
CA ARG A 272 22.76 3.27 -22.67
C ARG A 272 23.94 4.24 -22.83
N GLU A 273 25.15 3.85 -22.42
CA GLU A 273 26.33 4.73 -22.43
C GLU A 273 26.88 5.02 -23.84
N SER A 274 26.50 4.25 -24.86
CA SER A 274 27.07 4.39 -26.22
C SER A 274 26.29 5.35 -27.14
N SER A 275 25.16 5.90 -26.71
CA SER A 275 24.17 6.53 -27.60
C SER A 275 24.25 8.06 -27.70
N ASN A 276 25.00 8.73 -26.82
CA ASN A 276 24.99 10.20 -26.70
C ASN A 276 25.98 10.94 -27.64
N ILE A 277 26.65 10.26 -28.57
CA ILE A 277 27.60 10.90 -29.50
C ILE A 277 27.12 10.78 -30.95
N ARG A 278 25.90 11.24 -31.30
CA ARG A 278 25.49 11.31 -32.72
C ARG A 278 24.61 12.53 -33.00
N GLY A 279 25.24 13.63 -33.41
CA GLY A 279 24.55 14.79 -34.00
C GLY A 279 23.79 14.39 -35.27
N ARG A 280 22.69 15.11 -35.57
CA ARG A 280 21.82 15.00 -36.79
C ARG A 280 22.08 13.76 -37.66
N GLN A 281 21.81 12.57 -37.13
CA GLN A 281 22.09 11.32 -37.85
C GLN A 281 20.78 10.63 -38.21
N ALA A 282 20.78 10.06 -39.42
CA ALA A 282 19.73 9.17 -39.91
C ALA A 282 19.31 8.16 -38.84
N GLY A 283 18.01 7.88 -38.77
CA GLY A 283 17.45 6.92 -37.83
C GLY A 283 18.06 5.52 -38.02
N PRO A 284 18.02 4.67 -36.97
CA PRO A 284 18.69 3.37 -36.96
C PRO A 284 18.32 2.45 -38.13
N PHE A 285 17.13 2.63 -38.71
CA PHE A 285 16.62 1.80 -39.79
C PHE A 285 16.49 2.53 -41.14
N ASP A 286 17.00 3.77 -41.24
CA ASP A 286 16.86 4.59 -42.45
C ASP A 286 17.57 4.01 -43.69
N GLY A 287 18.56 3.13 -43.50
CA GLY A 287 19.27 2.47 -44.59
C GLY A 287 18.56 1.24 -45.17
N PHE A 288 17.50 0.74 -44.52
CA PHE A 288 16.80 -0.47 -44.97
C PHE A 288 15.51 -0.14 -45.72
N PHE A 289 14.85 0.96 -45.38
CA PHE A 289 13.54 1.32 -45.93
C PHE A 289 13.58 2.67 -46.64
N PRO A 290 12.77 2.86 -47.71
CA PRO A 290 12.58 4.16 -48.35
C PRO A 290 12.31 5.30 -47.37
N ARG A 291 12.65 6.51 -47.78
CA ARG A 291 12.07 7.75 -47.22
C ARG A 291 10.76 8.07 -47.91
#